data_AF-A0A964D3J9-F1
#
_entry.id   AF-A0A964D3J9-F1
#
_cell.length_a   1.000
_cell.length_b   1.000
_cell.length_c   1.000
_cell.angle_alpha   90.00
_cell.angle_beta   90.00
_cell.angle_gamma   90.00
#
_symmetry.space_group_name_H-M   'P 1'
#
loop_
_entity.id
_entity.type
_entity.pdbx_description
1 polymer ?
#
loop_
_entity_poly.entity_id
_entity_poly.type
_entity_poly.pdbx_seq_one_letter_code
_entity_poly.pdbx_strand_id
1 'polypeptide(L)'
;MSNSIDQLAEGGRGIKLMWQIADELSYTRTLDGRNCLSLSKSYEVESRSRSQNIKKASVLDGLMNLLKKWDWQDDIEQEAELNESSLKNISLQVNTDMNALTKVLDWLEQLQDVSIPNEVWFQLQLALAEGFTNAVRHAHKNLPAETPIQLQITVCSGHWQFKLWDCGPRFNFDAKLEEIIATDRKRFADLEVLSDTCLIPSRPTTLEMSQFRIAG
;
A
#
# COMPACT_ATOMS: atom_id res chain seq x y z
N MET A 1 -11.17 24.94 19.71
CA MET A 1 -9.81 24.37 19.77
C MET A 1 -9.84 23.09 18.95
N SER A 2 -9.38 23.16 17.70
CA SER A 2 -9.27 21.98 16.83
C SER A 2 -8.02 21.20 17.21
N ASN A 3 -8.15 19.90 17.44
CA ASN A 3 -7.02 19.07 17.86
C ASN A 3 -5.99 18.95 16.73
N SER A 4 -4.71 19.13 17.04
CA SER A 4 -3.60 19.12 16.07
C SER A 4 -3.34 17.76 15.40
N ILE A 5 -4.16 16.75 15.71
CA ILE A 5 -4.10 15.40 15.14
C ILE A 5 -4.79 15.38 13.76
N ASP A 6 -5.84 16.19 13.56
CA ASP A 6 -6.58 16.22 12.28
C ASP A 6 -5.71 16.82 11.14
N GLN A 7 -4.83 17.77 11.47
CA GLN A 7 -3.91 18.40 10.50
C GLN A 7 -2.80 17.47 9.98
N LEU A 8 -2.55 16.32 10.61
CA LEU A 8 -1.50 15.39 10.18
C LEU A 8 -1.94 14.43 9.07
N ALA A 9 -3.26 14.27 8.86
CA ALA A 9 -3.84 13.32 7.90
C ALA A 9 -4.20 13.95 6.53
N GLU A 10 -4.50 15.25 6.45
CA GLU A 10 -5.13 15.86 5.25
C GLU A 10 -4.17 16.14 4.08
N GLY A 11 -2.88 15.79 4.18
CA GLY A 11 -1.82 16.24 3.26
C GLY A 11 -1.53 15.36 2.02
N GLY A 12 -2.33 14.33 1.72
CA GLY A 12 -2.06 13.40 0.61
C GLY A 12 -0.87 12.46 0.84
N ARG A 13 -0.37 12.37 2.09
CA ARG A 13 0.78 11.53 2.47
C ARG A 13 0.55 10.05 2.18
N GLY A 14 -0.64 9.53 2.43
CA GLY A 14 -0.99 8.13 2.13
C GLY A 14 -0.91 7.79 0.64
N ILE A 15 -1.35 8.70 -0.24
CA ILE A 15 -1.21 8.53 -1.70
C ILE A 15 0.27 8.53 -2.09
N LYS A 16 1.09 9.42 -1.51
CA LYS A 16 2.54 9.42 -1.74
C LYS A 16 3.18 8.09 -1.30
N LEU A 17 2.85 7.62 -0.10
CA LEU A 17 3.37 6.38 0.45
C LEU A 17 3.01 5.19 -0.45
N MET A 18 1.74 5.09 -0.83
CA MET A 18 1.25 4.08 -1.78
C MET A 18 1.99 4.13 -3.13
N TRP A 19 2.32 5.32 -3.64
CA TRP A 19 3.10 5.51 -4.87
C TRP A 19 4.58 5.12 -4.74
N GLN A 20 5.18 5.28 -3.55
CA GLN A 20 6.55 4.84 -3.27
C GLN A 20 6.65 3.32 -3.11
N ILE A 21 5.59 2.67 -2.62
CA ILE A 21 5.53 1.21 -2.44
C ILE A 21 5.26 0.47 -3.75
N ALA A 22 4.28 0.94 -4.54
CA ALA A 22 3.72 0.18 -5.65
C ALA A 22 4.45 0.44 -6.98
N ASP A 23 4.59 -0.62 -7.79
CA ASP A 23 5.06 -0.51 -9.17
C ASP A 23 3.96 0.03 -10.09
N GLU A 24 2.70 -0.24 -9.77
CA GLU A 24 1.53 0.37 -10.40
C GLU A 24 0.54 0.84 -9.33
N LEU A 25 0.00 2.04 -9.49
CA LEU A 25 -1.00 2.64 -8.61
C LEU A 25 -2.03 3.37 -9.47
N SER A 26 -3.31 3.07 -9.28
CA SER A 26 -4.41 3.71 -10.02
C SER A 26 -5.67 3.84 -9.17
N TYR A 27 -6.53 4.79 -9.53
CA TYR A 27 -7.84 4.98 -8.93
C TYR A 27 -8.87 5.27 -10.03
N THR A 28 -9.74 4.31 -10.32
CA THR A 28 -10.63 4.37 -11.50
C THR A 28 -12.10 4.18 -11.12
N ARG A 29 -13.04 4.79 -11.85
CA ARG A 29 -14.47 4.55 -11.66
C ARG A 29 -14.88 3.26 -12.37
N THR A 30 -15.50 2.34 -11.66
CA THR A 30 -16.01 1.08 -12.23
C THR A 30 -17.41 1.24 -12.82
N LEU A 31 -17.83 0.28 -13.65
CA LEU A 31 -19.12 0.29 -14.37
C LEU A 31 -20.34 0.26 -13.43
N ASP A 32 -20.20 -0.38 -12.26
CA ASP A 32 -21.20 -0.40 -11.20
C ASP A 32 -21.26 0.90 -10.36
N GLY A 33 -20.48 1.90 -10.76
CA GLY A 33 -20.50 3.22 -10.14
C GLY A 33 -19.70 3.33 -8.84
N ARG A 34 -18.89 2.33 -8.45
CA ARG A 34 -17.90 2.46 -7.38
C ARG A 34 -16.59 3.10 -7.89
N ASN A 35 -15.72 3.53 -6.99
CA ASN A 35 -14.31 3.78 -7.32
C ASN A 35 -13.47 2.55 -6.94
N CYS A 36 -12.38 2.29 -7.65
CA CYS A 36 -11.45 1.20 -7.41
C CYS A 36 -10.03 1.76 -7.30
N LEU A 37 -9.49 1.76 -6.08
CA LEU A 37 -8.06 1.88 -5.83
C LEU A 37 -7.40 0.53 -6.17
N SER A 38 -6.38 0.52 -7.02
CA SER A 38 -5.63 -0.68 -7.38
C SER A 38 -4.14 -0.43 -7.26
N LEU A 39 -3.45 -1.26 -6.49
CA LEU A 39 -2.00 -1.25 -6.33
C LEU A 39 -1.44 -2.62 -6.74
N SER A 40 -0.28 -2.62 -7.39
CA SER A 40 0.48 -3.84 -7.67
C SER A 40 1.97 -3.63 -7.37
N LYS A 41 2.65 -4.71 -6.99
CA LYS A 41 4.10 -4.72 -6.77
C LYS A 41 4.68 -6.09 -7.12
N SER A 42 5.75 -6.09 -7.87
CA SER A 42 6.60 -7.25 -8.13
C SER A 42 7.76 -7.27 -7.12
N TYR A 43 8.23 -8.47 -6.81
CA TYR A 43 9.32 -8.71 -5.88
C TYR A 43 10.06 -9.97 -6.27
N GLU A 44 11.36 -10.02 -5.99
CA GLU A 44 12.14 -11.23 -6.20
C GLU A 44 11.69 -12.29 -5.19
N VAL A 45 11.25 -13.45 -5.70
CA VAL A 45 11.15 -14.66 -4.89
C VAL A 45 12.56 -15.21 -4.78
N GLU A 46 13.23 -14.91 -3.68
CA GLU A 46 14.58 -15.42 -3.43
C GLU A 46 14.62 -16.95 -3.60
N SER A 47 15.51 -17.41 -4.47
CA SER A 47 15.67 -18.82 -4.81
C SER A 47 16.43 -19.59 -3.72
N ARG A 48 15.80 -19.69 -2.54
CA ARG A 48 16.17 -20.56 -1.42
C ARG A 48 17.68 -20.66 -1.12
N SER A 49 18.25 -19.58 -0.60
CA SER A 49 19.29 -19.67 0.44
C SER A 49 18.67 -19.54 1.84
N ARG A 50 17.70 -20.43 2.12
CA ARG A 50 17.41 -21.07 3.41
C ARG A 50 17.56 -20.20 4.69
N SER A 51 16.54 -19.42 5.07
CA SER A 51 16.37 -18.88 6.44
C SER A 51 14.99 -18.26 6.77
N GLN A 52 14.09 -18.95 7.50
CA GLN A 52 12.85 -18.36 8.11
C GLN A 52 12.34 -19.04 9.41
N ASN A 53 12.67 -18.52 10.60
CA ASN A 53 11.76 -18.49 11.77
C ASN A 53 12.01 -17.21 12.58
N ILE A 54 11.25 -16.19 12.25
CA ILE A 54 10.66 -15.36 13.30
C ILE A 54 9.19 -15.78 13.32
N LYS A 55 8.64 -16.14 14.48
CA LYS A 55 7.18 -16.20 14.62
C LYS A 55 6.66 -14.85 14.12
N LYS A 56 5.67 -14.82 13.22
CA LYS A 56 4.97 -13.56 12.91
C LYS A 56 4.34 -13.08 14.22
N ALA A 57 5.08 -12.24 14.95
CA ALA A 57 4.58 -11.51 16.10
C ALA A 57 3.37 -10.73 15.60
N SER A 58 2.32 -10.60 16.41
CA SER A 58 1.10 -9.92 15.97
C SER A 58 1.46 -8.52 15.50
N VAL A 59 1.52 -8.35 14.17
CA VAL A 59 2.07 -7.14 13.55
C VAL A 59 1.15 -5.95 13.82
N LEU A 60 -0.07 -6.21 14.27
CA LEU A 60 -1.05 -5.28 14.81
C LEU A 60 -0.46 -4.44 15.97
N ASP A 61 0.16 -5.09 16.97
CA ASP A 61 0.80 -4.38 18.10
C ASP A 61 2.01 -3.56 17.65
N GLY A 62 2.71 -4.04 16.62
CA GLY A 62 3.73 -3.29 15.90
C GLY A 62 3.14 -2.04 15.25
N LEU A 63 2.33 -2.20 14.21
CA LEU A 63 1.72 -1.13 13.41
C LEU A 63 1.04 -0.04 14.27
N MET A 64 0.37 -0.44 15.36
CA MET A 64 -0.31 0.49 16.26
C MET A 64 0.63 1.28 17.18
N ASN A 65 1.83 0.76 17.48
CA ASN A 65 2.91 1.52 18.13
C ASN A 65 3.72 2.34 17.11
N LEU A 66 3.89 1.81 15.90
CA LEU A 66 4.68 2.39 14.82
C LEU A 66 4.08 3.68 14.25
N LEU A 67 2.75 3.77 14.21
CA LEU A 67 2.02 5.03 13.97
C LEU A 67 2.22 6.10 15.06
N LYS A 68 2.93 5.79 16.15
CA LYS A 68 3.23 6.72 17.26
C LYS A 68 4.72 6.97 17.48
N LYS A 69 5.60 6.04 17.11
CA LYS A 69 7.04 6.11 17.40
C LYS A 69 7.78 5.10 16.52
N TRP A 70 8.71 5.54 15.67
CA TRP A 70 9.47 4.64 14.79
C TRP A 70 10.96 4.95 14.84
N ASP A 71 11.73 3.96 15.30
CA ASP A 71 13.12 3.66 14.96
C ASP A 71 13.28 2.13 15.15
N TRP A 72 14.03 1.43 14.30
CA TRP A 72 14.14 -0.05 14.33
C TRP A 72 15.56 -0.53 14.05
N GLN A 73 15.92 -1.66 14.65
CA GLN A 73 17.03 -2.49 14.17
C GLN A 73 16.86 -3.99 14.52
N ASP A 74 17.47 -4.81 13.66
CA ASP A 74 17.95 -6.20 13.81
C ASP A 74 17.07 -7.42 13.41
N ASP A 75 17.74 -8.37 12.73
CA ASP A 75 17.25 -9.58 12.03
C ASP A 75 17.24 -10.88 12.89
N ILE A 76 16.78 -12.03 12.33
CA ILE A 76 17.29 -13.45 12.49
C ILE A 76 16.33 -14.52 11.84
N GLU A 77 16.70 -15.82 11.82
CA GLU A 77 16.52 -16.79 10.70
C GLU A 77 15.97 -18.25 11.00
N GLN A 78 15.81 -19.09 9.93
CA GLN A 78 15.63 -20.60 9.76
C GLN A 78 14.40 -21.39 10.33
N GLU A 79 13.58 -22.24 9.64
CA GLU A 79 13.25 -22.65 8.23
C GLU A 79 12.04 -23.66 8.24
N ALA A 80 11.15 -23.78 7.22
CA ALA A 80 10.47 -25.06 6.83
C ALA A 80 9.78 -25.13 5.40
N GLU A 81 10.03 -26.24 4.67
CA GLU A 81 9.27 -26.95 3.58
C GLU A 81 8.57 -26.25 2.38
N LEU A 82 8.34 -27.02 1.30
CA LEU A 82 7.93 -26.56 -0.05
C LEU A 82 6.46 -26.89 -0.36
N ASN A 83 5.75 -25.97 -1.02
CA ASN A 83 4.73 -26.37 -1.99
C ASN A 83 4.63 -25.37 -3.16
N GLU A 84 3.98 -25.82 -4.23
CA GLU A 84 3.93 -25.22 -5.57
C GLU A 84 3.39 -23.78 -5.64
N SER A 85 3.54 -23.20 -6.84
CA SER A 85 3.05 -21.89 -7.29
C SER A 85 1.54 -21.70 -7.06
N SER A 86 1.19 -21.40 -5.82
CA SER A 86 -0.19 -21.20 -5.37
C SER A 86 -0.59 -19.75 -5.59
N LEU A 87 -1.40 -19.50 -6.63
CA LEU A 87 -2.14 -18.26 -6.71
C LEU A 87 -3.12 -18.23 -5.54
N LYS A 88 -2.89 -17.33 -4.57
CA LYS A 88 -3.85 -17.04 -3.51
C LYS A 88 -4.65 -15.80 -3.91
N ASN A 89 -5.97 -15.92 -3.99
CA ASN A 89 -6.89 -14.79 -4.10
C ASN A 89 -7.81 -14.81 -2.87
N ILE A 90 -7.76 -13.74 -2.08
CA ILE A 90 -8.64 -13.53 -0.94
C ILE A 90 -9.49 -12.28 -1.17
N SER A 91 -10.71 -12.28 -0.66
CA SER A 91 -11.62 -11.12 -0.70
C SER A 91 -12.29 -10.91 0.65
N LEU A 92 -12.57 -9.66 0.99
CA LEU A 92 -13.26 -9.23 2.21
C LEU A 92 -14.23 -8.09 1.89
N GLN A 93 -15.33 -8.03 2.61
CA GLN A 93 -16.15 -6.83 2.71
C GLN A 93 -16.27 -6.42 4.18
N VAL A 94 -16.09 -5.12 4.43
CA VAL A 94 -16.33 -4.49 5.73
C VAL A 94 -17.17 -3.23 5.55
N ASN A 95 -17.74 -2.76 6.66
CA ASN A 95 -18.42 -1.48 6.73
C ASN A 95 -17.38 -0.34 6.86
N THR A 96 -17.81 0.90 6.64
CA THR A 96 -16.91 2.07 6.65
C THR A 96 -16.56 2.57 8.06
N ASP A 97 -15.94 1.70 8.85
CA ASP A 97 -15.52 1.96 10.23
C ASP A 97 -14.00 1.90 10.36
N MET A 98 -13.40 2.89 11.05
CA MET A 98 -11.99 2.88 11.42
C MET A 98 -11.61 1.67 12.28
N ASN A 99 -12.53 1.16 13.12
CA ASN A 99 -12.28 -0.03 13.94
C ASN A 99 -12.21 -1.32 13.11
N ALA A 100 -12.75 -1.32 11.88
CA ALA A 100 -12.63 -2.46 10.98
C ALA A 100 -11.22 -2.63 10.40
N LEU A 101 -10.30 -1.66 10.59
CA LEU A 101 -8.91 -1.79 10.18
C LEU A 101 -8.22 -3.00 10.82
N THR A 102 -8.47 -3.29 12.10
CA THR A 102 -7.95 -4.50 12.77
C THR A 102 -8.41 -5.75 12.01
N LYS A 103 -9.72 -5.89 11.77
CA LYS A 103 -10.30 -7.01 10.98
C LYS A 103 -9.71 -7.12 9.56
N VAL A 104 -9.38 -5.99 8.91
CA VAL A 104 -8.73 -5.96 7.59
C VAL A 104 -7.29 -6.47 7.66
N LEU A 105 -6.54 -6.13 8.72
CA LEU A 105 -5.19 -6.63 8.92
C LEU A 105 -5.16 -8.10 9.38
N ASP A 106 -6.08 -8.52 10.26
CA ASP A 106 -6.28 -9.93 10.65
C ASP A 106 -6.60 -10.80 9.41
N TRP A 107 -7.45 -10.29 8.51
CA TRP A 107 -7.81 -10.96 7.26
C TRP A 107 -6.61 -11.17 6.32
N LEU A 108 -5.65 -10.23 6.32
CA LEU A 108 -4.44 -10.35 5.51
C LEU A 108 -3.61 -11.60 5.91
N GLU A 109 -3.66 -12.02 7.18
CA GLU A 109 -2.91 -13.17 7.69
C GLU A 109 -3.26 -14.50 6.97
N GLN A 110 -4.35 -14.57 6.20
CA GLN A 110 -4.63 -15.71 5.29
C GLN A 110 -3.55 -15.92 4.21
N LEU A 111 -2.76 -14.88 3.93
CA LEU A 111 -1.60 -14.93 3.03
C LEU A 111 -0.29 -15.26 3.76
N GLN A 112 -0.31 -15.56 5.06
CA GLN A 112 0.92 -15.68 5.85
C GLN A 112 1.88 -16.78 5.37
N ASP A 113 1.35 -17.87 4.81
CA ASP A 113 2.14 -19.00 4.29
C ASP A 113 2.59 -18.80 2.84
N VAL A 114 2.31 -17.64 2.23
CA VAL A 114 2.91 -17.29 0.93
C VAL A 114 4.31 -16.76 1.16
N SER A 115 5.26 -17.22 0.35
CA SER A 115 6.65 -16.75 0.37
C SER A 115 6.77 -15.32 -0.17
N ILE A 116 6.44 -14.35 0.69
CA ILE A 116 6.61 -12.91 0.49
C ILE A 116 7.75 -12.46 1.42
N PRO A 117 8.81 -11.79 0.93
CA PRO A 117 9.86 -11.23 1.78
C PRO A 117 9.29 -10.28 2.84
N ASN A 118 9.87 -10.25 4.04
CA ASN A 118 9.32 -9.49 5.18
C ASN A 118 9.09 -8.00 4.84
N GLU A 119 10.04 -7.34 4.18
CA GLU A 119 9.90 -5.96 3.73
C GLU A 119 8.70 -5.76 2.79
N VAL A 120 8.52 -6.66 1.82
CA VAL A 120 7.39 -6.64 0.87
C VAL A 120 6.06 -6.89 1.58
N TRP A 121 6.07 -7.73 2.62
CA TRP A 121 4.90 -7.98 3.47
C TRP A 121 4.50 -6.75 4.30
N PHE A 122 5.46 -6.09 4.94
CA PHE A 122 5.22 -4.83 5.67
C PHE A 122 4.73 -3.72 4.73
N GLN A 123 5.30 -3.63 3.52
CA GLN A 123 4.84 -2.69 2.50
C GLN A 123 3.38 -2.96 2.08
N LEU A 124 2.98 -4.23 1.90
CA LEU A 124 1.59 -4.60 1.63
C LEU A 124 0.66 -4.23 2.79
N GLN A 125 1.04 -4.51 4.04
CA GLN A 125 0.28 -4.13 5.24
C GLN A 125 0.08 -2.61 5.32
N LEU A 126 1.15 -1.83 5.10
CA LEU A 126 1.13 -0.39 5.21
C LEU A 126 0.30 0.26 4.10
N ALA A 127 0.46 -0.19 2.85
CA ALA A 127 -0.34 0.28 1.72
C ALA A 127 -1.83 -0.10 1.86
N LEU A 128 -2.14 -1.28 2.41
CA LEU A 128 -3.51 -1.68 2.73
C LEU A 128 -4.13 -0.80 3.83
N ALA A 129 -3.39 -0.49 4.89
CA ALA A 129 -3.84 0.39 5.97
C ALA A 129 -4.07 1.82 5.47
N GLU A 130 -3.15 2.37 4.67
CA GLU A 130 -3.33 3.69 4.04
C GLU A 130 -4.52 3.69 3.08
N GLY A 131 -4.64 2.70 2.20
CA GLY A 131 -5.79 2.60 1.28
C GLY A 131 -7.13 2.53 2.00
N PHE A 132 -7.22 1.69 3.04
CA PHE A 132 -8.44 1.54 3.84
C PHE A 132 -8.79 2.79 4.64
N THR A 133 -7.83 3.39 5.34
CA THR A 133 -8.07 4.61 6.12
C THR A 133 -8.39 5.80 5.24
N ASN A 134 -7.83 5.90 4.03
CA ASN A 134 -8.24 6.90 3.04
C ASN A 134 -9.69 6.72 2.58
N ALA A 135 -10.13 5.48 2.33
CA ALA A 135 -11.52 5.21 1.98
C ALA A 135 -12.49 5.65 3.10
N VAL A 136 -12.22 5.24 4.35
CA VAL A 136 -13.07 5.61 5.51
C VAL A 136 -13.05 7.13 5.78
N ARG A 137 -11.86 7.74 5.85
CA ARG A 137 -11.70 9.14 6.29
C ARG A 137 -12.01 10.19 5.22
N HIS A 138 -11.80 9.86 3.94
CA HIS A 138 -11.94 10.81 2.84
C HIS A 138 -13.07 10.44 1.89
N ALA A 139 -13.06 9.23 1.30
CA ALA A 139 -14.09 8.85 0.33
C ALA A 139 -15.48 8.72 0.96
N HIS A 140 -15.56 8.19 2.19
CA HIS A 140 -16.81 7.91 2.91
C HIS A 140 -17.13 8.90 4.04
N LYS A 141 -16.40 10.02 4.15
CA LYS A 141 -16.48 10.99 5.28
C LYS A 141 -17.91 11.41 5.68
N ASN A 142 -18.83 11.44 4.71
CA ASN A 142 -20.23 11.86 4.89
C ASN A 142 -21.24 10.77 4.44
N LEU A 143 -20.84 9.50 4.39
CA LEU A 143 -21.70 8.37 4.00
C LEU A 143 -22.14 7.56 5.24
N PRO A 144 -23.23 6.77 5.17
CA PRO A 144 -23.67 5.91 6.28
C PRO A 144 -22.59 4.93 6.71
N ALA A 145 -22.55 4.56 8.00
CA ALA A 145 -21.56 3.61 8.53
C ALA A 145 -21.65 2.23 7.85
N GLU A 146 -22.84 1.87 7.37
CA GLU A 146 -23.15 0.65 6.63
C GLU A 146 -22.60 0.63 5.19
N THR A 147 -22.02 1.74 4.72
CA THR A 147 -21.45 1.82 3.37
C THR A 147 -20.31 0.81 3.23
N PRO A 148 -20.37 -0.11 2.24
CA PRO A 148 -19.40 -1.18 2.12
C PRO A 148 -18.08 -0.67 1.55
N ILE A 149 -16.98 -1.20 2.09
CA ILE A 149 -15.67 -1.21 1.47
C ILE A 149 -15.37 -2.67 1.12
N GLN A 150 -15.16 -2.95 -0.16
CA GLN A 150 -14.72 -4.27 -0.62
C GLN A 150 -13.21 -4.26 -0.83
N LEU A 151 -12.53 -5.32 -0.43
CA LEU A 151 -11.11 -5.52 -0.61
C LEU A 151 -10.87 -6.87 -1.31
N GLN A 152 -9.87 -6.92 -2.18
CA GLN A 152 -9.36 -8.15 -2.79
C GLN A 152 -7.85 -8.09 -2.85
N ILE A 153 -7.18 -9.20 -2.53
CA ILE A 153 -5.73 -9.35 -2.71
C ILE A 153 -5.48 -10.63 -3.51
N THR A 154 -4.67 -10.51 -4.54
CA THR A 154 -4.12 -11.63 -5.32
C THR A 154 -2.62 -11.66 -5.13
N VAL A 155 -2.06 -12.83 -4.82
CA VAL A 155 -0.61 -13.05 -4.79
C VAL A 155 -0.30 -14.26 -5.67
N CYS A 156 0.70 -14.11 -6.54
CA CYS A 156 1.24 -15.16 -7.39
C CYS A 156 2.75 -14.94 -7.56
N SER A 157 3.55 -16.00 -7.47
CA SER A 157 5.00 -16.08 -7.72
C SER A 157 5.74 -14.75 -8.00
N GLY A 158 6.07 -13.98 -6.96
CA GLY A 158 6.85 -12.74 -7.09
C GLY A 158 6.04 -11.49 -7.42
N HIS A 159 4.72 -11.53 -7.25
CA HIS A 159 3.84 -10.40 -7.49
C HIS A 159 2.65 -10.41 -6.52
N TRP A 160 2.26 -9.23 -6.04
CA TRP A 160 0.97 -9.01 -5.40
C TRP A 160 0.21 -7.87 -6.07
N GLN A 161 -1.11 -8.00 -6.09
CA GLN A 161 -2.04 -6.94 -6.44
C GLN A 161 -3.11 -6.85 -5.35
N PHE A 162 -3.35 -5.65 -4.81
CA PHE A 162 -4.56 -5.39 -4.03
C PHE A 162 -5.48 -4.40 -4.72
N LYS A 163 -6.77 -4.59 -4.51
CA LYS A 163 -7.84 -3.71 -4.95
C LYS A 163 -8.75 -3.38 -3.76
N LEU A 164 -9.13 -2.12 -3.68
CA LEU A 164 -10.10 -1.62 -2.72
C LEU A 164 -11.18 -0.85 -3.49
N TRP A 165 -12.44 -1.20 -3.26
CA TRP A 165 -13.58 -0.50 -3.84
C TRP A 165 -14.31 0.31 -2.78
N ASP A 166 -14.52 1.59 -3.08
CA ASP A 166 -15.28 2.54 -2.27
C ASP A 166 -16.50 3.07 -3.05
N CYS A 167 -17.49 3.57 -2.32
CA CYS A 167 -18.73 4.18 -2.82
C CYS A 167 -18.69 5.72 -2.78
N GLY A 168 -17.50 6.32 -2.65
CA GLY A 168 -17.32 7.75 -2.52
C GLY A 168 -17.65 8.57 -3.78
N PRO A 169 -17.60 9.91 -3.67
CA PRO A 169 -17.60 10.79 -4.84
C PRO A 169 -16.38 10.52 -5.73
N ARG A 170 -16.42 10.99 -6.98
CA ARG A 170 -15.23 10.98 -7.83
C ARG A 170 -14.21 11.98 -7.32
N PHE A 171 -12.95 11.58 -7.30
CA PHE A 171 -11.80 12.42 -6.99
C PHE A 171 -10.84 12.41 -8.19
N ASN A 172 -10.20 13.55 -8.49
CA ASN A 172 -9.18 13.61 -9.54
C ASN A 172 -7.85 13.10 -9.00
N PHE A 173 -7.71 11.78 -8.99
CA PHE A 173 -6.55 11.07 -8.47
C PHE A 173 -5.28 11.39 -9.25
N ASP A 174 -5.36 11.41 -10.59
CA ASP A 174 -4.20 11.63 -11.45
C ASP A 174 -3.60 13.03 -11.21
N ALA A 175 -4.44 14.06 -11.12
CA ALA A 175 -3.98 15.41 -10.78
C ALA A 175 -3.32 15.48 -9.38
N LYS A 176 -3.80 14.68 -8.41
CA LYS A 176 -3.19 14.62 -7.08
C LYS A 176 -1.86 13.86 -7.08
N LEU A 177 -1.75 12.82 -7.90
CA LEU A 177 -0.52 12.06 -8.06
C LEU A 177 0.56 12.91 -8.74
N GLU A 178 0.20 13.66 -9.77
CA GLU A 178 1.10 14.64 -10.41
C GLU A 178 1.54 15.74 -9.44
N GLU A 179 0.64 16.29 -8.61
CA GLU A 179 1.00 17.25 -7.55
C GLU A 179 2.05 16.68 -6.58
N ILE A 180 1.88 15.41 -6.18
CA ILE A 180 2.81 14.69 -5.30
C ILE A 180 4.16 14.48 -5.99
N ILE A 181 4.17 13.99 -7.24
CA ILE A 181 5.40 13.74 -8.01
C ILE A 181 6.16 15.04 -8.27
N ALA A 182 5.47 16.12 -8.64
CA ALA A 182 6.09 17.43 -8.86
C ALA A 182 6.69 18.00 -7.56
N THR A 183 5.99 17.84 -6.43
CA THR A 183 6.49 18.25 -5.12
C THR A 183 7.73 17.45 -4.71
N ASP A 184 7.77 16.16 -5.01
CA ASP A 184 8.91 15.31 -4.66
C ASP A 184 10.14 15.61 -5.53
N ARG A 185 9.97 15.72 -6.85
CA ARG A 185 11.03 16.15 -7.77
C ARG A 185 11.66 17.48 -7.35
N LYS A 186 10.82 18.44 -6.93
CA LYS A 186 11.32 19.73 -6.44
C LYS A 186 12.17 19.57 -5.18
N ARG A 187 11.75 18.73 -4.22
CA ARG A 187 12.55 18.45 -3.02
C ARG A 187 13.90 17.83 -3.35
N PHE A 188 13.97 16.90 -4.30
CA PHE A 188 15.26 16.34 -4.72
C PHE A 188 16.15 17.40 -5.38
N ALA A 189 15.62 18.24 -6.27
CA ALA A 189 16.38 19.36 -6.85
C ALA A 189 16.85 20.39 -5.81
N ASP A 190 16.05 20.63 -4.76
CA ASP A 190 16.43 21.49 -3.63
C ASP A 190 17.44 20.79 -2.67
N LEU A 191 17.47 19.45 -2.59
CA LEU A 191 18.39 18.65 -1.76
C LEU A 191 19.74 18.35 -2.42
N GLU A 192 19.83 18.28 -3.76
CA GLU A 192 21.11 18.12 -4.48
C GLU A 192 22.08 19.30 -4.24
N VAL A 193 21.59 20.40 -3.64
CA VAL A 193 22.39 21.54 -3.18
C VAL A 193 22.98 21.32 -1.77
N LEU A 194 22.50 20.33 -1.00
CA LEU A 194 22.87 20.12 0.41
C LEU A 194 23.05 18.63 0.80
N SER A 195 24.21 18.08 0.41
CA SER A 195 24.93 16.93 1.01
C SER A 195 24.32 15.52 1.02
N ASP A 196 25.18 14.54 0.72
CA ASP A 196 24.89 13.11 0.75
C ASP A 196 24.52 12.58 2.14
N THR A 197 23.36 11.91 2.27
CA THR A 197 23.09 10.62 2.95
C THR A 197 21.66 10.50 3.49
N CYS A 198 20.73 10.03 2.65
CA CYS A 198 19.61 9.19 3.09
C CYS A 198 18.94 8.53 1.87
N LEU A 199 19.38 7.31 1.51
CA LEU A 199 18.80 6.57 0.38
C LEU A 199 17.92 5.43 0.89
N ILE A 200 16.60 5.66 0.83
CA ILE A 200 15.64 4.56 0.71
C ILE A 200 15.81 3.99 -0.71
N PRO A 201 15.95 2.67 -0.91
CA PRO A 201 16.12 2.10 -2.24
C PRO A 201 14.92 2.44 -3.14
N SER A 202 15.18 3.24 -4.16
CA SER A 202 14.17 3.81 -5.05
C SER A 202 13.79 2.88 -6.21
N ARG A 203 12.52 2.93 -6.59
CA ARG A 203 11.91 2.26 -7.75
C ARG A 203 12.78 2.35 -9.01
N PRO A 204 13.11 1.23 -9.69
CA PRO A 204 13.73 1.25 -11.01
C PRO A 204 12.79 1.95 -12.00
N THR A 205 13.14 3.19 -12.39
CA THR A 205 12.22 4.06 -13.12
C THR A 205 12.40 3.91 -14.62
N THR A 206 11.77 2.89 -15.22
CA THR A 206 11.56 2.84 -16.67
C THR A 206 10.28 3.60 -17.03
N LEU A 207 10.38 4.93 -17.12
CA LEU A 207 9.35 5.76 -17.74
C LEU A 207 9.41 5.60 -19.26
N GLU A 208 8.78 4.54 -19.79
CA GLU A 208 8.40 4.50 -21.21
C GLU A 208 7.34 5.58 -21.45
N MET A 209 7.82 6.75 -21.87
CA MET A 209 7.01 7.83 -22.43
C MET A 209 6.26 7.27 -23.65
N SER A 210 4.98 6.95 -23.46
CA SER A 210 4.09 6.44 -24.50
C SER A 210 4.22 7.28 -25.78
N GLN A 211 4.85 6.72 -26.81
CA GLN A 211 5.05 7.42 -28.07
C GLN A 211 3.69 7.67 -28.73
N PHE A 212 3.21 8.90 -28.67
CA PHE A 212 2.19 9.41 -29.58
C PHE A 212 2.73 9.41 -31.01
N ARG A 213 2.67 8.27 -31.68
CA ARG A 213 2.63 8.22 -33.15
C ARG A 213 1.18 8.37 -33.59
N ILE A 214 0.76 9.61 -33.78
CA ILE A 214 -0.36 9.88 -34.67
C ILE A 214 0.07 9.40 -36.05
N ALA A 215 -0.63 8.38 -36.56
CA ALA A 215 -0.49 7.98 -37.95
C ALA A 215 -1.23 9.00 -38.83
N GLY A 216 -0.51 9.57 -39.79
CA GLY A 216 -0.99 10.42 -40.87
C GLY A 216 -0.06 10.25 -42.07
#